data_AF-A0A8R1WB11-F1
#
_entry.id   AF-A0A8R1WB11-F1
#
_cell.length_a   1.000
_cell.length_b   1.000
_cell.length_c   1.000
_cell.angle_alpha   90.00
_cell.angle_beta   90.00
_cell.angle_gamma   90.00
#
_symmetry.space_group_name_H-M   'P 1'
#
loop_
_entity.id
_entity.type
_entity.pdbx_description
1 polymer ?
#
loop_
_entity_poly.entity_id
_entity_poly.type
_entity_poly.pdbx_seq_one_letter_code
_entity_poly.pdbx_strand_id
1 'polypeptide(L)'
;MSVIEIIDIMDYVGDGKRPFVEGSEILKCNHIIEFGIKEQTKNKLVIMALCLQTSNINGHPHEVLVTKTIHEGNVKVSGSCSCKAGTGKCKHVVGVMLKLQKTSIDSLEELSCTELRQQWGKFKSIGTEMYQTIPVKNFCHVEKYISPYSETLPDVLPNNIEKIVYETLIEGIELDPNISDKF
;
A
#
# COMPACT_ATOMS: atom_id res chain seq x y z
N MET A 1 -3.46 -12.85 -31.66
CA MET A 1 -4.38 -11.71 -31.94
C MET A 1 -4.00 -10.54 -31.03
N SER A 2 -4.19 -9.29 -31.46
CA SER A 2 -3.89 -8.14 -30.61
C SER A 2 -4.83 -8.09 -29.40
N VAL A 3 -4.40 -7.48 -28.31
CA VAL A 3 -5.23 -7.38 -27.09
C VAL A 3 -6.37 -6.37 -27.30
N ILE A 4 -6.06 -5.24 -27.95
CA ILE A 4 -6.97 -4.13 -28.22
C ILE A 4 -6.77 -3.70 -29.67
N GLU A 5 -7.86 -3.52 -30.40
CA GLU A 5 -7.80 -3.09 -31.79
C GLU A 5 -7.61 -1.57 -31.87
N ILE A 6 -6.98 -1.08 -32.94
CA ILE A 6 -6.71 0.36 -33.09
C ILE A 6 -8.00 1.20 -33.10
N ILE A 7 -9.09 0.65 -33.62
CA ILE A 7 -10.40 1.31 -33.66
C ILE A 7 -10.94 1.58 -32.24
N ASP A 8 -10.75 0.64 -31.31
CA ASP A 8 -11.19 0.80 -29.92
C ASP A 8 -10.44 1.96 -29.23
N ILE A 9 -9.17 2.17 -29.60
CA ILE A 9 -8.34 3.26 -29.09
C ILE A 9 -8.81 4.60 -29.68
N MET A 10 -9.14 4.62 -30.97
CA MET A 10 -9.71 5.80 -31.63
C MET A 10 -11.03 6.21 -31.00
N ASP A 11 -11.92 5.25 -30.72
CA ASP A 11 -13.20 5.51 -30.03
C ASP A 11 -12.98 6.04 -28.60
N TYR A 12 -12.02 5.47 -27.87
CA TYR A 12 -11.66 5.98 -26.53
C TYR A 12 -11.12 7.42 -26.60
N VAL A 13 -10.22 7.71 -27.54
CA VAL A 13 -9.58 9.03 -27.64
C VAL A 13 -10.50 10.08 -28.28
N GLY A 14 -11.44 9.71 -29.14
CA GLY A 14 -12.24 10.63 -29.95
C GLY A 14 -11.35 11.54 -30.81
N ASP A 15 -11.73 12.80 -30.97
CA ASP A 15 -11.06 13.77 -31.87
C ASP A 15 -9.68 14.29 -31.36
N GLY A 16 -9.17 13.72 -30.27
CA GLY A 16 -7.94 14.17 -29.63
C GLY A 16 -6.68 13.67 -30.33
N LYS A 17 -5.90 14.56 -30.96
CA LYS A 17 -4.58 14.19 -31.52
C LYS A 17 -3.48 14.07 -30.46
N ARG A 18 -3.49 14.95 -29.46
CA ARG A 18 -2.43 15.06 -28.44
C ARG A 18 -2.19 13.76 -27.65
N PRO A 19 -3.22 13.01 -27.21
CA PRO A 19 -3.02 11.76 -26.48
C PRO A 19 -2.28 10.69 -27.30
N PHE A 20 -2.53 10.61 -28.61
CA PHE A 20 -1.79 9.71 -29.50
C PHE A 20 -0.34 10.11 -29.66
N VAL A 21 -0.06 11.40 -29.87
CA VAL A 21 1.31 11.90 -30.04
C VAL A 21 2.12 11.64 -28.77
N GLU A 22 1.63 12.12 -27.62
CA GLU A 22 2.35 11.95 -26.36
C GLU A 22 2.38 10.50 -25.89
N GLY A 23 1.30 9.74 -26.11
CA GLY A 23 1.26 8.31 -25.81
C GLY A 23 2.25 7.51 -26.67
N SER A 24 2.45 7.88 -27.93
CA SER A 24 3.46 7.27 -28.79
C SER A 24 4.87 7.50 -28.25
N GLU A 25 5.17 8.70 -27.74
CA GLU A 25 6.47 9.00 -27.13
C GLU A 25 6.71 8.14 -25.86
N ILE A 26 5.68 7.87 -25.06
CA ILE A 26 5.78 6.95 -23.91
C ILE A 26 6.27 5.55 -24.35
N LEU A 27 5.78 5.03 -25.47
CA LEU A 27 6.29 3.74 -26.00
C LEU A 27 7.72 3.87 -26.51
N LYS A 28 8.04 4.92 -27.28
CA LYS A 28 9.37 5.09 -27.88
C LYS A 28 10.46 5.18 -26.82
N CYS A 29 10.15 5.81 -25.69
CA CYS A 29 11.07 5.90 -24.55
C CYS A 29 11.05 4.67 -23.63
N ASN A 30 10.31 3.60 -23.96
CA ASN A 30 10.16 2.41 -23.11
C ASN A 30 9.75 2.73 -21.66
N HIS A 31 8.88 3.72 -21.46
CA HIS A 31 8.44 4.14 -20.13
C HIS A 31 7.39 3.21 -19.52
N ILE A 32 6.88 2.21 -20.26
CA ILE A 32 6.01 1.16 -19.71
C ILE A 32 6.95 0.03 -19.26
N ILE A 33 7.13 -0.09 -17.95
CA ILE A 33 8.13 -1.01 -17.37
C ILE A 33 7.55 -2.39 -17.09
N GLU A 34 6.24 -2.47 -16.85
CA GLU A 34 5.55 -3.70 -16.50
C GLU A 34 4.09 -3.60 -16.93
N PHE A 35 3.52 -4.70 -17.40
CA PHE A 35 2.09 -4.80 -17.69
C PHE A 35 1.65 -6.26 -17.77
N GLY A 36 0.41 -6.53 -17.37
CA GLY A 36 -0.13 -7.89 -17.37
C GLY A 36 -1.64 -7.92 -17.08
N ILE A 37 -2.21 -9.12 -17.12
CA ILE A 37 -3.62 -9.37 -16.87
C ILE A 37 -3.87 -9.30 -15.36
N LYS A 38 -4.70 -8.36 -14.94
CA LYS A 38 -5.13 -8.22 -13.54
C LYS A 38 -6.41 -9.01 -13.25
N GLU A 39 -7.32 -9.05 -14.21
CA GLU A 39 -8.60 -9.73 -14.09
C GLU A 39 -9.07 -10.15 -15.48
N GLN A 40 -9.46 -11.41 -15.65
CA GLN A 40 -10.04 -11.89 -16.90
C GLN A 40 -11.31 -12.70 -16.62
N THR A 41 -12.36 -12.35 -17.34
CA THR A 41 -13.63 -13.06 -17.38
C THR A 41 -14.06 -13.20 -18.83
N LYS A 42 -15.17 -13.91 -19.09
CA LYS A 42 -15.70 -14.10 -20.45
C LYS A 42 -15.96 -12.77 -21.19
N ASN A 43 -16.39 -11.74 -20.48
CA ASN A 43 -16.86 -10.48 -21.06
C ASN A 43 -16.00 -9.26 -20.66
N LYS A 44 -14.93 -9.45 -19.90
CA LYS A 44 -14.12 -8.36 -19.36
C LYS A 44 -12.67 -8.80 -19.20
N LEU A 45 -11.76 -7.98 -19.71
CA LEU A 45 -10.33 -8.09 -19.53
C LEU A 45 -9.81 -6.80 -18.92
N VAL A 46 -9.15 -6.89 -17.76
CA VAL A 46 -8.50 -5.78 -17.08
C VAL A 46 -7.00 -6.00 -17.16
N ILE A 47 -6.32 -5.08 -17.83
CA ILE A 47 -4.87 -4.99 -17.85
C ILE A 47 -4.44 -3.93 -16.85
N MET A 48 -3.38 -4.23 -16.11
CA MET A 48 -2.67 -3.26 -15.30
C MET A 48 -1.27 -3.06 -15.85
N ALA A 49 -0.79 -1.83 -15.78
CA ALA A 49 0.54 -1.47 -16.21
C ALA A 49 1.17 -0.43 -15.27
N LEU A 50 2.49 -0.45 -15.19
CA LEU A 50 3.30 0.55 -14.51
C LEU A 50 4.03 1.40 -15.56
N CYS A 51 3.85 2.71 -15.46
CA CYS A 51 4.43 3.67 -16.40
C CYS A 51 5.25 4.73 -15.67
N LEU A 52 6.53 4.91 -16.04
CA LEU A 52 7.41 5.92 -15.45
C LEU A 52 6.85 7.33 -15.62
N GLN A 53 7.10 8.19 -14.62
CA GLN A 53 6.67 9.58 -14.69
C GLN A 53 7.66 10.39 -15.52
N THR A 54 7.19 11.02 -16.59
CA THR A 54 8.05 11.91 -17.42
C THR A 54 8.60 13.11 -16.66
N SER A 55 7.91 13.58 -15.62
CA SER A 55 8.31 14.75 -14.82
C SER A 55 9.17 14.39 -13.61
N ASN A 56 9.22 13.11 -13.24
CA ASN A 56 10.01 12.62 -12.11
C ASN A 56 10.33 11.14 -12.34
N ILE A 57 11.35 10.89 -13.18
CA ILE A 57 11.68 9.54 -13.65
C ILE A 57 12.09 8.59 -12.51
N ASN A 58 12.59 9.15 -11.41
CA ASN A 58 12.97 8.43 -10.19
C ASN A 58 11.80 8.27 -9.19
N GLY A 59 10.63 8.86 -9.50
CA GLY A 59 9.43 8.73 -8.69
C GLY A 59 8.75 7.39 -8.88
N HIS A 60 7.74 7.11 -8.04
CA HIS A 60 6.93 5.92 -8.20
C HIS A 60 6.20 5.92 -9.56
N PRO A 61 6.27 4.82 -10.33
CA PRO A 61 5.55 4.71 -11.59
C PRO A 61 4.05 4.96 -11.40
N HIS A 62 3.42 5.53 -12.42
CA HIS A 62 1.98 5.60 -12.49
C HIS A 62 1.40 4.21 -12.73
N GLU A 63 0.50 3.82 -11.84
CA GLU A 63 -0.44 2.74 -12.07
C GLU A 63 -1.44 3.15 -13.15
N VAL A 64 -1.56 2.33 -14.20
CA VAL A 64 -2.50 2.49 -15.31
C VAL A 64 -3.34 1.22 -15.40
N LEU A 65 -4.65 1.39 -15.49
CA LEU A 65 -5.59 0.30 -15.76
C LEU A 65 -6.24 0.52 -17.12
N VAL A 66 -6.29 -0.52 -17.93
CA VAL A 66 -7.03 -0.54 -19.19
C VAL A 66 -8.01 -1.69 -19.13
N THR A 67 -9.29 -1.40 -19.33
CA THR A 67 -10.36 -2.39 -19.27
C THR A 67 -11.04 -2.49 -20.63
N LYS A 68 -11.05 -3.71 -21.18
CA LYS A 68 -11.80 -4.09 -22.38
C LYS A 68 -13.03 -4.89 -21.94
N THR A 69 -14.23 -4.37 -22.23
CA THR A 69 -15.50 -5.05 -21.96
C THR A 69 -16.21 -5.39 -23.26
N ILE A 70 -16.86 -6.55 -23.31
CA ILE A 70 -17.69 -6.99 -24.42
C ILE A 70 -19.14 -7.02 -23.93
N HIS A 71 -20.00 -6.21 -24.53
CA HIS A 71 -21.42 -6.16 -24.22
C HIS A 71 -22.22 -6.35 -25.52
N GLU A 72 -22.99 -7.42 -25.63
CA GLU A 72 -23.85 -7.71 -26.81
C GLU A 72 -23.09 -7.65 -28.15
N GLY A 73 -21.82 -8.08 -28.16
CA GLY A 73 -20.96 -8.03 -29.35
C GLY A 73 -20.24 -6.70 -29.57
N ASN A 74 -20.57 -5.65 -28.82
CA ASN A 74 -19.85 -4.38 -28.86
C ASN A 74 -18.67 -4.39 -27.89
N VAL A 75 -17.50 -4.02 -28.39
CA VAL A 75 -16.29 -3.83 -27.58
C VAL A 75 -16.27 -2.40 -27.07
N LYS A 76 -16.05 -2.24 -25.78
CA LYS A 76 -15.83 -0.94 -25.14
C LYS A 76 -14.51 -0.98 -24.38
N VAL A 77 -13.66 0.00 -24.64
CA VAL A 77 -12.40 0.18 -23.95
C VAL A 77 -12.47 1.40 -23.05
N SER A 78 -11.95 1.26 -21.84
CA SER A 78 -11.84 2.35 -20.86
C SER A 78 -10.48 2.29 -20.18
N GLY A 79 -10.05 3.39 -19.58
CA GLY A 79 -8.80 3.43 -18.86
C GLY A 79 -8.79 4.43 -17.71
N SER A 80 -7.95 4.15 -16.73
CA SER A 80 -7.67 5.02 -15.60
C SER A 80 -6.17 5.03 -15.31
N CYS A 81 -5.70 6.13 -14.75
CA CYS A 81 -4.31 6.32 -14.38
C CYS A 81 -4.23 7.04 -13.04
N SER A 82 -3.20 6.72 -12.26
CA SER A 82 -2.87 7.42 -11.01
C SER A 82 -2.27 8.83 -11.21
N CYS A 83 -2.08 9.27 -12.45
CA CYS A 83 -1.61 10.64 -12.73
C CYS A 83 -2.72 11.67 -12.44
N LYS A 84 -2.37 12.96 -12.46
CA LYS A 84 -3.32 14.06 -12.18
C LYS A 84 -4.55 14.06 -13.11
N ALA A 85 -4.42 13.54 -14.33
CA ALA A 85 -5.54 13.43 -15.26
C ALA A 85 -6.54 12.33 -14.88
N GLY A 86 -6.15 11.36 -14.06
CA GLY A 86 -7.04 10.31 -13.57
C GLY A 86 -7.58 9.43 -14.70
N THR A 87 -8.86 9.60 -15.00
CA THR A 87 -9.59 8.94 -16.09
C THR A 87 -9.58 9.73 -17.39
N GLY A 88 -9.04 10.94 -17.39
CA GLY A 88 -8.81 11.73 -18.60
C GLY A 88 -7.89 10.99 -19.58
N LYS A 89 -8.10 11.20 -20.88
CA LYS A 89 -7.38 10.62 -22.04
C LYS A 89 -5.89 10.98 -22.03
N CYS A 90 -5.18 10.58 -20.98
CA CYS A 90 -3.82 10.98 -20.71
C CYS A 90 -2.85 10.12 -21.51
N LYS A 91 -1.66 10.67 -21.73
CA LYS A 91 -0.60 9.99 -22.49
C LYS A 91 -0.23 8.61 -21.95
N HIS A 92 -0.31 8.38 -20.64
CA HIS A 92 0.00 7.07 -20.05
C HIS A 92 -1.04 6.01 -20.44
N VAL A 93 -2.34 6.33 -20.33
CA VAL A 93 -3.42 5.40 -20.72
C VAL A 93 -3.32 5.06 -22.20
N VAL A 94 -3.20 6.08 -23.05
CA VAL A 94 -3.11 5.88 -24.51
C VAL A 94 -1.81 5.16 -24.89
N GLY A 95 -0.70 5.46 -24.23
CA GLY A 95 0.54 4.71 -24.40
C GLY A 95 0.38 3.23 -24.05
N VAL A 96 -0.26 2.89 -22.93
CA VAL A 96 -0.52 1.49 -22.58
C VAL A 96 -1.44 0.82 -23.61
N MET A 97 -2.51 1.49 -24.06
CA MET A 97 -3.38 0.97 -25.12
C MET A 97 -2.61 0.69 -26.42
N LEU A 98 -1.75 1.62 -26.86
CA LEU A 98 -0.90 1.45 -28.04
C LEU A 98 0.11 0.32 -27.88
N LYS A 99 0.61 0.07 -26.67
CA LYS A 99 1.47 -1.09 -26.39
C LYS A 99 0.67 -2.38 -26.53
N LEU A 100 -0.54 -2.43 -25.96
CA LEU A 100 -1.45 -3.58 -26.02
C LEU A 100 -1.91 -3.91 -27.45
N GLN A 101 -2.07 -2.90 -28.30
CA GLN A 101 -2.35 -3.07 -29.73
C GLN A 101 -1.21 -3.79 -30.47
N LYS A 102 0.02 -3.69 -29.99
CA LYS A 102 1.20 -4.36 -30.56
C LYS A 102 1.55 -5.69 -29.88
N THR A 103 0.84 -6.05 -28.82
CA THR A 103 1.10 -7.25 -28.02
C THR A 103 0.08 -8.34 -28.38
N SER A 104 0.53 -9.59 -28.49
CA SER A 104 -0.41 -10.71 -28.64
C SER A 104 -1.04 -11.03 -27.29
N ILE A 105 -2.33 -11.35 -27.26
CA ILE A 105 -2.99 -11.79 -26.03
C ILE A 105 -2.30 -13.00 -25.39
N ASP A 106 -1.76 -13.92 -26.21
CA ASP A 106 -1.07 -15.12 -25.75
C ASP A 106 0.29 -14.84 -25.09
N SER A 107 0.79 -13.61 -25.21
CA SER A 107 2.05 -13.16 -24.61
C SER A 107 1.88 -12.39 -23.31
N LEU A 108 0.64 -12.17 -22.87
CA LEU A 108 0.35 -11.50 -21.60
C LEU A 108 0.38 -12.51 -20.45
N GLU A 109 1.11 -12.17 -19.40
CA GLU A 109 1.12 -12.91 -18.15
C GLU A 109 0.01 -12.41 -17.21
N GLU A 110 -0.52 -13.31 -16.38
CA GLU A 110 -1.41 -12.94 -15.27
C GLU A 110 -0.58 -12.40 -14.11
N LEU A 111 -0.95 -11.21 -13.62
CA LEU A 111 -0.25 -10.57 -12.52
C LEU A 111 -0.59 -11.27 -11.21
N SER A 112 0.46 -11.72 -10.53
CA SER A 112 0.44 -12.26 -9.19
C SER A 112 0.12 -11.19 -8.14
N CYS A 113 -0.28 -11.62 -6.94
CA CYS A 113 -0.54 -10.72 -5.82
C CYS A 113 0.69 -9.92 -5.34
N THR A 114 1.91 -10.33 -5.74
CA THR A 114 3.18 -9.64 -5.43
C THR A 114 3.54 -8.54 -6.42
N GLU A 115 3.02 -8.60 -7.65
CA GLU A 115 3.21 -7.57 -8.69
C GLU A 115 2.20 -6.43 -8.54
N LEU A 116 1.08 -6.71 -7.89
CA LEU A 116 0.11 -5.71 -7.51
C LEU A 116 0.58 -4.91 -6.30
N ARG A 117 0.27 -3.61 -6.28
CA ARG A 117 0.57 -2.75 -5.13
C ARG A 117 -0.02 -3.36 -3.85
N GLN A 118 0.84 -3.57 -2.86
CA GLN A 118 0.47 -4.18 -1.59
C GLN A 118 -0.76 -3.50 -0.97
N GLN A 119 -1.79 -4.29 -0.66
CA GLN A 119 -3.00 -3.83 0.04
C GLN A 119 -2.98 -4.18 1.54
N TRP A 120 -2.11 -5.12 1.95
CA TRP A 120 -1.95 -5.52 3.34
C TRP A 120 -1.37 -4.36 4.15
N GLY A 121 -2.02 -4.01 5.26
CA GLY A 121 -1.70 -2.83 6.08
C GLY A 121 -2.63 -1.64 5.89
N LYS A 122 -3.46 -1.60 4.83
CA LYS A 122 -4.52 -0.57 4.67
C LYS A 122 -5.81 -0.92 5.41
N PHE A 123 -6.07 -2.20 5.66
CA PHE A 123 -7.21 -2.71 6.43
C PHE A 123 -7.01 -2.69 7.95
N LYS A 124 -6.05 -1.91 8.46
CA LYS A 124 -5.75 -1.87 9.90
C LYS A 124 -6.99 -1.54 10.73
N SER A 125 -7.91 -0.69 10.26
CA SER A 125 -9.07 -0.28 11.06
C SER A 125 -9.90 -1.43 11.62
N ILE A 126 -10.16 -2.48 10.82
CA ILE A 126 -11.03 -3.61 11.23
C ILE A 126 -10.32 -4.54 12.23
N GLY A 127 -9.03 -4.82 12.02
CA GLY A 127 -8.25 -5.62 12.96
C GLY A 127 -7.92 -4.87 14.26
N THR A 128 -7.74 -3.55 14.20
CA THR A 128 -7.38 -2.75 15.38
C THR A 128 -8.51 -2.70 16.40
N GLU A 129 -9.79 -2.77 15.98
CA GLU A 129 -10.92 -2.90 16.89
C GLU A 129 -10.99 -4.27 17.58
N MET A 130 -10.75 -5.37 16.83
CA MET A 130 -10.77 -6.72 17.40
C MET A 130 -9.59 -7.00 18.35
N TYR A 131 -8.45 -6.34 18.13
CA TYR A 131 -7.24 -6.49 18.96
C TYR A 131 -6.93 -5.22 19.75
N GLN A 132 -7.96 -4.46 20.18
CA GLN A 132 -7.72 -3.33 21.07
C GLN A 132 -7.02 -3.81 22.34
N THR A 133 -5.94 -3.12 22.68
CA THR A 133 -5.26 -3.32 23.97
C THR A 133 -6.20 -2.94 25.10
N ILE A 134 -6.66 -3.95 25.84
CA ILE A 134 -7.41 -3.77 27.09
C ILE A 134 -6.48 -3.99 28.29
N PRO A 135 -6.55 -3.17 29.35
CA PRO A 135 -5.78 -3.38 30.57
C PRO A 135 -6.03 -4.78 31.15
N VAL A 136 -4.97 -5.44 31.63
CA VAL A 136 -5.02 -6.80 32.19
C VAL A 136 -6.07 -6.92 33.31
N LYS A 137 -6.26 -5.88 34.12
CA LYS A 137 -7.30 -5.80 35.16
C LYS A 137 -8.76 -5.92 34.68
N ASN A 138 -9.02 -5.73 33.39
CA ASN A 138 -10.36 -5.78 32.80
C ASN A 138 -10.72 -7.19 32.27
N PHE A 139 -9.82 -8.17 32.36
CA PHE A 139 -10.09 -9.55 31.96
C PHE A 139 -10.83 -10.31 33.07
N CYS A 140 -11.78 -11.17 32.69
CA CYS A 140 -12.70 -11.85 33.61
C CYS A 140 -12.07 -12.87 34.58
N HIS A 141 -10.78 -13.17 34.45
CA HIS A 141 -10.07 -14.15 35.27
C HIS A 141 -8.71 -13.65 35.79
N VAL A 142 -8.50 -12.33 35.77
CA VAL A 142 -7.32 -11.73 36.39
C VAL A 142 -7.67 -11.39 37.84
N GLU A 143 -7.00 -12.06 38.78
CA GLU A 143 -7.07 -11.67 40.18
C GLU A 143 -6.61 -10.22 40.30
N LYS A 144 -7.42 -9.40 40.96
CA LYS A 144 -7.06 -8.00 41.22
C LYS A 144 -5.82 -8.03 42.11
N TYR A 145 -4.66 -7.72 41.53
CA TYR A 145 -3.47 -7.43 42.31
C TYR A 145 -3.78 -6.21 43.17
N ILE A 146 -3.96 -6.44 44.47
CA ILE A 146 -4.02 -5.38 45.46
C ILE A 146 -2.56 -5.03 45.72
N SER A 147 -2.14 -3.87 45.23
CA SER A 147 -0.85 -3.32 45.62
C SER A 147 -0.81 -3.24 47.15
N PRO A 148 0.21 -3.81 47.81
CA PRO A 148 0.39 -3.62 49.25
C PRO A 148 0.67 -2.14 49.59
N TYR A 149 1.01 -1.33 48.59
CA TYR A 149 1.09 0.12 48.67
C TYR A 149 -0.28 0.71 48.33
N SER A 150 -1.07 1.06 49.35
CA SER A 150 -2.36 1.76 49.23
C SER A 150 -2.22 3.27 49.09
N GLU A 151 -1.02 3.80 49.34
CA GLU A 151 -0.72 5.22 49.31
C GLU A 151 0.19 5.53 48.12
N THR A 152 -0.15 6.59 47.39
CA THR A 152 0.78 7.19 46.44
C THR A 152 2.03 7.60 47.20
N LEU A 153 3.20 7.33 46.61
CA LEU A 153 4.46 7.87 47.13
C LEU A 153 4.27 9.36 47.42
N PRO A 154 4.61 9.86 48.63
CA PRO A 154 4.46 11.27 48.92
C PRO A 154 5.31 12.09 47.95
N ASP A 155 4.75 13.20 47.45
CA ASP A 155 5.43 14.10 46.51
C ASP A 155 6.73 14.67 47.09
N VAL A 156 6.86 14.65 48.42
CA VAL A 156 8.06 15.04 49.15
C VAL A 156 8.52 13.87 50.00
N LEU A 157 9.68 13.32 49.68
CA LEU A 157 10.34 12.34 50.52
C LEU A 157 10.96 13.06 51.74
N PRO A 158 10.90 12.46 52.94
CA PRO A 158 11.69 12.95 54.06
C PRO A 158 13.18 13.03 53.67
N ASN A 159 13.89 14.09 54.06
CA ASN A 159 15.29 14.35 53.65
C ASN A 159 16.23 13.14 53.86
N ASN A 160 15.99 12.33 54.88
CA ASN A 160 16.77 11.13 55.15
C ASN A 160 16.53 10.02 54.12
N ILE A 161 15.31 9.90 53.58
CA ILE A 161 14.96 8.92 52.55
C ILE A 161 15.38 9.42 51.18
N GLU A 162 15.23 10.72 50.90
CA GLU A 162 15.66 11.32 49.63
C GLU A 162 17.17 11.12 49.39
N LYS A 163 17.98 11.29 50.45
CA LYS A 163 19.42 11.03 50.40
C LYS A 163 19.74 9.55 50.08
N ILE A 164 19.08 8.61 50.75
CA ILE A 164 19.26 7.17 50.50
C ILE A 164 18.88 6.81 49.06
N VAL A 165 17.77 7.35 48.56
CA VAL A 165 17.32 7.11 47.17
C VAL A 165 18.33 7.68 46.17
N TYR A 166 18.84 8.90 46.39
CA TYR A 166 19.86 9.50 45.54
C TYR A 166 21.16 8.70 45.53
N GLU A 167 21.65 8.29 46.71
CA GLU A 167 22.86 7.47 46.85
C GLU A 167 22.65 6.11 46.16
N THR A 168 21.49 5.47 46.35
CA THR A 168 21.17 4.17 45.74
C THR A 168 21.06 4.22 44.21
N LEU A 169 20.49 5.31 43.66
CA LEU A 169 20.29 5.48 42.22
C LEU A 169 21.59 5.88 41.50
N ILE A 170 22.49 6.61 42.16
CA ILE A 170 23.77 7.02 41.59
C ILE A 170 24.84 5.93 41.76
N GLU A 171 24.86 5.23 42.88
CA GLU A 171 25.89 4.23 43.17
C GLU A 171 25.53 2.81 42.70
N GLY A 172 24.29 2.58 42.24
CA GLY A 172 23.92 1.37 41.52
C GLY A 172 24.26 0.10 42.27
N ILE A 173 23.57 -0.18 43.37
CA ILE A 173 23.58 -1.46 44.10
C ILE A 173 25.00 -2.03 44.33
N GLU A 174 25.61 -1.72 45.48
CA GLU A 174 26.29 -2.78 46.23
C GLU A 174 25.25 -3.37 47.18
N LEU A 175 24.68 -4.52 46.82
CA LEU A 175 23.93 -5.34 47.77
C LEU A 175 24.89 -5.63 48.93
N ASP A 176 24.44 -5.32 50.15
CA ASP A 176 25.13 -5.71 51.37
C ASP A 176 25.47 -7.21 51.28
N PRO A 177 26.76 -7.60 51.36
CA PRO A 177 27.17 -8.99 51.29
C PRO A 177 26.63 -9.85 52.44
N ASN A 178 25.97 -9.28 53.45
CA ASN A 178 25.37 -10.02 54.56
C ASN A 178 23.90 -10.43 54.37
N ILE A 179 23.28 -10.24 53.21
CA ILE A 179 22.03 -10.95 52.87
C ILE A 179 22.38 -12.28 52.20
N SER A 180 23.21 -13.07 52.88
CA SER A 180 23.39 -14.49 52.60
C SER A 180 23.00 -15.32 53.82
N ASP A 181 21.96 -14.95 54.55
CA ASP A 181 21.43 -15.80 55.64
C ASP A 181 19.99 -15.40 55.96
N LYS A 182 19.05 -15.96 55.17
CA LYS A 182 17.67 -16.32 55.56
C LYS A 182 16.91 -16.83 54.32
N PHE A 183 17.22 -18.07 53.96
CA PHE A 183 16.22 -19.01 53.43
C PHE A 183 15.78 -19.91 54.57
#